data_AF-A0A4Q0XVM1-F1
#
_entry.id   AF-A0A4Q0XVM1-F1
#
_cell.length_a   1.000
_cell.length_b   1.000
_cell.length_c   1.000
_cell.angle_alpha   90.00
_cell.angle_beta   90.00
_cell.angle_gamma   90.00
#
_symmetry.space_group_name_H-M   'P 1'
#
loop_
_entity.id
_entity.type
_entity.pdbx_description
1 polymer ?
#
loop_
_entity_poly.entity_id
_entity_poly.type
_entity_poly.pdbx_seq_one_letter_code
_entity_poly.pdbx_strand_id
1 'polypeptide(L)'
;MQEILYWGNKNEKKTFKNTLALIFQRYIIIDNKKYRLPYYIKIPKELLNFIYGMGGFLMVGGSISMFFQSLNIKPNLWIVVPLTIFIALLINFLIVYFSPLVEVKEKINE
;
A
#
# COMPACT_ATOMS: atom_id res chain seq x y z
N MET A 1 -27.21 7.87 -8.29
CA MET A 1 -26.58 6.55 -8.51
C MET A 1 -25.88 6.14 -7.22
N GLN A 2 -26.31 5.06 -6.56
CA GLN A 2 -25.72 4.57 -5.30
C GLN A 2 -24.89 3.31 -5.58
N GLU A 3 -23.58 3.34 -5.30
CA GLU A 3 -22.71 2.17 -5.39
C GLU A 3 -22.84 1.32 -4.11
N ILE A 4 -23.16 0.03 -4.22
CA ILE A 4 -23.17 -0.92 -3.09
C ILE A 4 -21.84 -1.66 -3.03
N LEU A 5 -21.35 -1.87 -1.81
CA LEU A 5 -20.15 -2.64 -1.53
C LEU A 5 -20.50 -4.06 -1.14
N TYR A 6 -20.00 -5.03 -1.90
CA TYR A 6 -20.13 -6.43 -1.55
C TYR A 6 -18.84 -6.94 -0.91
N TRP A 7 -18.91 -7.22 0.40
CA TRP A 7 -17.82 -7.74 1.21
C TRP A 7 -17.67 -9.26 1.03
N GLY A 8 -17.34 -9.69 -0.19
CA GLY A 8 -16.86 -11.05 -0.43
C GLY A 8 -15.34 -11.07 -0.30
N ASN A 9 -14.76 -11.98 0.48
CA ASN A 9 -13.31 -12.17 0.49
C ASN A 9 -12.85 -12.71 -0.87
N LYS A 10 -12.32 -11.83 -1.74
CA LYS A 10 -11.86 -12.16 -3.10
C LYS A 10 -10.35 -12.06 -3.24
N ASN A 11 -9.62 -12.56 -2.24
CA ASN A 11 -8.16 -12.53 -2.24
C ASN A 11 -7.54 -13.30 -3.42
N GLU A 12 -8.24 -14.29 -3.98
CA GLU A 12 -7.81 -15.06 -5.16
C GLU A 12 -7.61 -14.21 -6.42
N LYS A 13 -8.23 -13.02 -6.50
CA LYS A 13 -8.09 -12.12 -7.65
C LYS A 13 -6.88 -11.17 -7.56
N LYS A 14 -6.10 -11.25 -6.47
CA LYS A 14 -4.92 -10.42 -6.26
C LYS A 14 -3.69 -11.02 -6.90
N THR A 15 -3.43 -10.60 -8.13
CA THR A 15 -2.10 -10.77 -8.72
C THR A 15 -1.14 -9.70 -8.18
N PHE A 16 0.16 -9.94 -8.31
CA PHE A 16 1.19 -8.96 -7.98
C PHE A 16 0.97 -7.62 -8.70
N LYS A 17 0.64 -7.68 -9.99
CA LYS A 17 0.31 -6.52 -10.83
C LYS A 17 -0.89 -5.73 -10.28
N ASN A 18 -1.97 -6.43 -9.91
CA ASN A 18 -3.18 -5.79 -9.38
C ASN A 18 -2.94 -5.17 -8.00
N THR A 19 -2.14 -5.84 -7.17
CA THR A 19 -1.75 -5.34 -5.84
C THR A 19 -0.93 -4.06 -5.96
N LEU A 20 0.07 -4.04 -6.86
CA LEU A 20 0.84 -2.82 -7.16
C LEU A 20 -0.05 -1.69 -7.68
N ALA A 21 -0.96 -1.98 -8.61
CA ALA A 21 -1.89 -0.97 -9.11
C ALA A 21 -2.75 -0.37 -7.98
N LEU A 22 -3.22 -1.20 -7.04
CA LEU A 22 -4.02 -0.78 -5.88
C LEU A 22 -3.24 0.01 -4.81
N ILE A 23 -1.91 0.02 -4.86
CA ILE A 23 -1.10 0.92 -4.04
C ILE A 23 -1.32 2.36 -4.48
N PHE A 24 -1.30 2.61 -5.79
CA PHE A 24 -1.40 3.95 -6.38
C PHE A 24 -2.84 4.34 -6.72
N GLN A 25 -3.68 3.36 -7.03
CA GLN A 25 -5.07 3.57 -7.45
C GLN A 25 -6.04 2.99 -6.43
N ARG A 26 -7.17 3.68 -6.21
CA ARG A 26 -8.19 3.23 -5.26
C ARG A 26 -9.09 2.12 -5.82
N TYR A 27 -9.23 2.08 -7.14
CA TYR A 27 -10.10 1.16 -7.87
C TYR A 27 -9.29 0.40 -8.92
N ILE A 28 -9.71 -0.83 -9.20
CA ILE A 28 -9.17 -1.66 -10.28
C ILE A 28 -10.30 -2.40 -10.99
N ILE A 29 -10.17 -2.61 -12.30
CA ILE A 29 -11.10 -3.41 -13.09
C ILE A 29 -10.47 -4.78 -13.31
N ILE A 30 -11.15 -5.83 -12.87
CA ILE A 30 -10.74 -7.23 -13.07
C ILE A 30 -11.96 -7.98 -13.59
N ASP A 31 -11.85 -8.67 -14.73
CA ASP A 31 -12.95 -9.41 -15.36
C ASP A 31 -14.24 -8.57 -15.54
N ASN A 32 -14.10 -7.35 -16.08
CA ASN A 32 -15.20 -6.36 -16.24
C ASN A 32 -15.93 -5.97 -14.94
N LYS A 33 -15.36 -6.27 -13.77
CA LYS A 33 -15.91 -5.88 -12.47
C LYS A 33 -15.00 -4.88 -11.78
N LYS A 34 -15.60 -3.84 -11.19
CA LYS A 34 -14.89 -2.80 -10.44
C LYS A 34 -14.66 -3.29 -9.01
N TYR A 35 -13.41 -3.30 -8.60
CA TYR A 35 -13.01 -3.61 -7.23
C TYR A 35 -12.32 -2.43 -6.59
N ARG A 36 -12.36 -2.37 -5.27
CA ARG A 36 -11.64 -1.38 -4.50
C ARG A 36 -11.15 -1.93 -3.18
N LEU A 37 -10.21 -1.20 -2.59
CA LEU A 37 -9.82 -1.44 -1.22
C LEU A 37 -10.94 -1.00 -0.24
N PRO A 38 -11.11 -1.72 0.86
CA PRO A 38 -12.03 -1.36 1.92
C PRO A 38 -11.61 -0.04 2.58
N TYR A 39 -12.61 0.68 3.11
CA TYR A 39 -12.40 2.00 3.69
C TYR A 39 -11.43 2.00 4.87
N TYR A 40 -11.41 0.96 5.70
CA TYR A 40 -10.53 0.91 6.86
C TYR A 40 -9.04 0.86 6.49
N ILE A 41 -8.68 0.47 5.26
CA ILE A 41 -7.29 0.50 4.75
C ILE A 41 -6.82 1.93 4.45
N LYS A 42 -7.75 2.88 4.33
CA LYS A 42 -7.41 4.29 4.15
C LYS A 42 -6.57 4.81 5.33
N ILE A 43 -6.96 4.47 6.55
CA ILE A 43 -6.31 4.92 7.79
C ILE A 43 -4.83 4.50 7.85
N PRO A 44 -4.44 3.21 7.75
CA PRO A 44 -3.04 2.82 7.83
C PRO A 44 -2.20 3.39 6.68
N LYS A 45 -2.75 3.56 5.48
CA LYS A 45 -2.03 4.20 4.36
C LYS A 45 -1.78 5.69 4.61
N GLU A 46 -2.80 6.41 5.07
CA GLU A 46 -2.68 7.84 5.40
C GLU A 46 -1.73 8.06 6.58
N LEU A 47 -1.81 7.22 7.61
CA LEU A 47 -0.90 7.26 8.74
C LEU A 47 0.55 7.01 8.32
N LEU A 48 0.79 6.00 7.49
CA LEU A 48 2.12 5.71 6.96
C LEU A 48 2.68 6.90 6.16
N ASN A 49 1.88 7.47 5.25
CA ASN A 49 2.28 8.63 4.47
C ASN A 49 2.52 9.86 5.35
N PHE A 50 1.68 10.08 6.36
CA PHE A 50 1.83 11.17 7.32
C PHE A 50 3.12 11.04 8.14
N ILE A 51 3.40 9.84 8.69
CA ILE A 51 4.64 9.56 9.44
C ILE A 51 5.85 9.81 8.55
N TYR A 52 5.85 9.29 7.32
CA TYR A 52 6.96 9.50 6.39
C TYR A 52 7.14 10.98 6.02
N GLY A 53 6.04 11.72 5.80
CA GLY A 53 6.07 13.15 5.49
C GLY A 53 6.52 14.05 6.66
N MET A 54 6.20 13.67 7.90
CA MET A 54 6.60 14.38 9.13
C MET A 54 8.07 14.15 9.54
N GLY A 55 8.90 13.62 8.66
CA GLY A 55 10.30 13.31 8.96
C GLY A 55 10.54 11.90 9.47
N GLY A 56 9.53 11.02 9.51
CA GLY A 56 9.71 9.60 9.76
C GLY A 56 10.65 8.94 8.74
N PHE A 57 10.74 9.49 7.53
CA PHE A 57 11.77 9.13 6.56
C PHE A 57 13.19 9.23 7.13
N LEU A 58 13.51 10.27 7.91
CA LEU A 58 14.83 10.43 8.53
C LEU A 58 15.08 9.40 9.63
N MET A 59 14.06 9.08 10.43
CA MET A 59 14.16 8.04 11.47
C MET A 59 14.42 6.66 10.86
N VAL A 60 13.70 6.31 9.78
CA VAL A 60 13.91 5.05 9.07
C VAL A 60 15.30 5.03 8.41
N GLY A 61 15.71 6.12 7.75
CA GLY A 61 17.04 6.24 7.16
C GLY A 61 18.18 6.14 8.20
N GLY A 62 17.98 6.74 9.37
CA GLY A 62 18.91 6.62 10.51
C GLY A 62 19.00 5.18 11.02
N SER A 63 17.86 4.49 11.13
CA SER A 63 17.80 3.09 11.56
C SER A 63 18.52 2.16 10.58
N ILE A 64 18.32 2.37 9.27
CA ILE A 64 19.05 1.65 8.22
C ILE A 64 20.56 1.90 8.34
N SER A 65 20.94 3.16 8.56
CA SER A 65 22.35 3.53 8.70
C SER A 65 22.99 2.85 9.91
N MET A 66 22.31 2.83 11.05
CA MET A 66 22.76 2.11 12.25
C MET A 66 22.86 0.60 12.01
N PHE A 67 21.91 0.00 11.29
CA PHE A 67 21.96 -1.42 10.93
C PHE A 67 23.20 -1.75 10.09
N PHE A 68 23.49 -0.99 9.03
CA PHE A 68 24.69 -1.22 8.22
C PHE A 68 25.98 -0.96 9.01
N GLN A 69 26.00 0.06 9.89
CA GLN A 69 27.15 0.31 10.77
C GLN A 69 27.40 -0.88 11.72
N SER A 70 26.35 -1.54 12.23
CA SER A 70 26.49 -2.76 13.03
C SER A 70 27.14 -3.93 12.27
N LEU A 71 27.08 -3.90 10.94
CA LEU A 71 27.73 -4.84 10.03
C LEU A 71 29.11 -4.35 9.54
N ASN A 72 29.65 -3.27 10.12
CA ASN A 72 30.88 -2.58 9.68
C ASN A 72 30.83 -2.06 8.23
N ILE A 73 29.64 -1.83 7.69
CA ILE A 73 29.44 -1.24 6.37
C ILE A 73 29.12 0.25 6.55
N LYS A 74 29.79 1.12 5.81
CA LYS A 74 29.45 2.55 5.73
C LYS A 74 28.50 2.77 4.54
N PRO A 75 27.17 2.80 4.74
CA PRO A 75 26.26 2.94 3.63
C PRO A 75 26.33 4.36 3.08
N ASN A 76 26.38 4.47 1.75
CA ASN A 76 26.28 5.77 1.09
C ASN A 76 24.83 6.28 1.18
N LEU A 77 24.63 7.60 1.33
CA LEU A 77 23.31 8.24 1.30
C LEU A 77 22.50 7.85 0.07
N TRP A 78 23.16 7.68 -1.08
CA TRP A 78 22.55 7.20 -2.32
C TRP A 78 21.96 5.79 -2.24
N ILE A 79 22.35 4.99 -1.26
CA ILE A 79 21.80 3.66 -0.99
C ILE A 79 20.70 3.76 0.06
N VAL A 80 20.94 4.54 1.12
CA VAL A 80 19.99 4.70 2.25
C VAL A 80 18.68 5.34 1.78
N VAL A 81 18.72 6.37 0.94
CA VAL A 81 17.53 7.08 0.46
C VAL A 81 16.59 6.15 -0.33
N PRO A 82 17.05 5.43 -1.38
CA PRO A 82 16.22 4.46 -2.08
C PRO A 82 15.69 3.34 -1.18
N LEU A 83 16.50 2.81 -0.26
CA LEU A 83 16.07 1.79 0.69
C LEU A 83 14.94 2.29 1.59
N THR A 84 15.03 3.54 2.04
CA THR A 84 14.00 4.15 2.89
C THR A 84 12.67 4.30 2.15
N ILE A 85 12.71 4.72 0.88
CA ILE A 85 11.52 4.76 0.00
C ILE A 85 10.98 3.35 -0.25
N PHE A 86 11.87 2.39 -0.49
CA PHE A 86 11.51 1.00 -0.73
C PHE A 86 10.75 0.39 0.46
N ILE A 87 11.16 0.69 1.70
CA ILE A 87 10.43 0.25 2.90
C ILE A 87 9.02 0.84 2.94
N ALA A 88 8.84 2.13 2.63
CA ALA A 88 7.50 2.74 2.56
C ALA A 88 6.62 2.07 1.50
N LEU A 89 7.18 1.76 0.33
CA LEU A 89 6.48 1.04 -0.73
C LEU A 89 6.15 -0.39 -0.32
N LEU A 90 7.07 -1.07 0.38
CA LEU A 90 6.87 -2.44 0.87
C LEU A 90 5.75 -2.49 1.90
N ILE A 91 5.72 -1.58 2.87
CA ILE A 91 4.64 -1.52 3.87
C ILE A 91 3.31 -1.21 3.18
N ASN A 92 3.27 -0.27 2.24
CA ASN A 92 2.07 -0.01 1.42
C ASN A 92 1.62 -1.27 0.66
N PHE A 93 2.56 -2.01 0.08
CA PHE A 93 2.26 -3.27 -0.61
C PHE A 93 1.67 -4.30 0.36
N LEU A 94 2.23 -4.48 1.55
CA LEU A 94 1.73 -5.41 2.55
C LEU A 94 0.31 -5.05 3.01
N ILE A 95 0.07 -3.77 3.32
CA ILE A 95 -1.27 -3.26 3.67
C ILE A 95 -2.28 -3.60 2.56
N VAL A 96 -1.92 -3.33 1.32
CA VAL A 96 -2.79 -3.58 0.16
C VAL A 96 -2.95 -5.08 -0.09
N TYR A 97 -1.92 -5.89 0.08
CA TYR A 97 -1.92 -7.33 -0.18
C TYR A 97 -2.83 -8.07 0.80
N PHE A 98 -2.70 -7.82 2.10
CA PHE A 98 -3.48 -8.49 3.15
C PHE A 98 -4.92 -7.98 3.30
N SER A 99 -5.24 -6.82 2.75
CA SER A 99 -6.62 -6.33 2.69
C SER A 99 -7.55 -7.29 1.94
N PRO A 100 -8.85 -7.43 2.24
CA PRO A 100 -9.79 -8.01 1.29
C PRO A 100 -10.00 -7.05 0.09
N LEU A 101 -10.40 -7.60 -1.05
CA LEU A 101 -10.94 -6.83 -2.17
C LEU A 101 -12.46 -6.75 -2.06
N VAL A 102 -13.02 -5.55 -2.24
CA VAL A 102 -14.47 -5.33 -2.21
C VAL A 102 -14.96 -5.05 -3.61
N GLU A 103 -15.95 -5.81 -4.07
CA GLU A 103 -16.61 -5.55 -5.36
C GLU A 103 -17.56 -4.36 -5.21
N VAL A 104 -17.49 -3.44 -6.17
CA VAL A 104 -18.38 -2.29 -6.27
C VAL A 104 -19.44 -2.63 -7.32
N LYS A 105 -20.70 -2.72 -6.90
CA LYS A 105 -21.85 -2.90 -7.80
C LYS A 105 -22.61 -1.58 -7.91
N GLU A 106 -22.91 -1.15 -9.12
CA GLU A 106 -23.85 -0.05 -9.35
C GLU A 106 -25.27 -0.56 -9.11
N LYS A 107 -26.07 0.13 -8.28
CA LYS A 107 -27.53 -0.08 -8.33
C LYS A 107 -28.03 0.48 -9.65
N ILE A 108 -28.55 -0.40 -10.49
CA ILE A 108 -29.56 -0.01 -11.47
C ILE A 108 -30.80 0.28 -10.62
N ASN A 109 -31.15 1.56 -10.48
CA ASN A 109 -32.43 1.92 -9.86
C ASN A 109 -33.52 1.44 -10.82
N GLU A 110 -34.26 0.40 -10.42
CA GLU A 110 -35.61 0.14 -10.93
C GLU A 110 -36.58 1.23 -10.46
#